data_AF-D8QBK4-F1
#
_entry.id   AF-D8QBK4-F1
#
_cell.length_a   1.000
_cell.length_b   1.000
_cell.length_c   1.000
_cell.angle_alpha   90.00
_cell.angle_beta   90.00
_cell.angle_gamma   90.00
#
_symmetry.space_group_name_H-M   'P 1'
#
loop_
_entity.id
_entity.type
_entity.pdbx_description
1 polymer ?
#
loop_
_entity_poly.entity_id
_entity_poly.type
_entity_poly.pdbx_seq_one_letter_code
_entity_poly.pdbx_strand_id
1 'polypeptide(L)'
;MSTDIHLAETSDTSPKVKPKPSKSKVPVPFAYYESDDGTDENLLIILHGLGDTHTPFARMAKQLKLPQTAVLALRAPQQIPFMDMESFQWYPSFDPLGELIPNPDPTPALDLLTRVVEYLTSECAWAPHQLHFFGFAQGGSVAAEFGLRWWRKHSSTSSEPTPNSSGRLGSIVTISGPLLSYPTITPPSPTSVLVVHRAPSNDPTFPKDALVAYKKGFKEVREETIGRGSQRQGMPASREEWEPIMRFWSERLGRRQGEGLYEVMTGAAKT
;
A
#
# COMPACT_ATOMS: atom_id res chain seq x y z
N MET A 1 -39.13 4.99 -32.14
CA MET A 1 -38.06 5.71 -31.42
C MET A 1 -36.95 4.70 -31.20
N SER A 2 -35.87 4.78 -31.98
CA SER A 2 -34.70 3.91 -31.84
C SER A 2 -33.92 4.36 -30.61
N THR A 3 -33.70 3.45 -29.67
CA THR A 3 -32.78 3.68 -28.55
C THR A 3 -31.35 3.54 -29.07
N ASP A 4 -30.62 4.65 -29.13
CA ASP A 4 -29.18 4.65 -29.42
C ASP A 4 -28.42 4.03 -28.24
N ILE A 5 -27.90 2.83 -28.45
CA ILE A 5 -27.04 2.13 -27.49
C ILE A 5 -25.59 2.55 -27.79
N HIS A 6 -25.00 3.34 -26.90
CA HIS A 6 -23.58 3.66 -26.96
C HIS A 6 -22.77 2.59 -26.22
N LEU A 7 -22.07 1.73 -26.98
CA LEU A 7 -21.05 0.83 -26.47
C LEU A 7 -19.74 1.62 -26.34
N ALA A 8 -19.32 1.94 -25.11
CA ALA A 8 -18.00 2.49 -24.86
C ALA A 8 -17.03 1.35 -24.58
N GLU A 9 -16.14 1.04 -25.52
CA GLU A 9 -14.98 0.18 -25.25
C GLU A 9 -14.04 0.89 -24.28
N THR A 10 -13.97 0.42 -23.04
CA THR A 10 -12.83 0.70 -22.17
C THR A 10 -11.64 -0.13 -22.67
N SER A 11 -10.99 0.33 -23.74
CA SER A 11 -9.72 -0.26 -24.18
C SER A 11 -8.65 0.05 -23.13
N ASP A 12 -8.50 -0.84 -22.16
CA ASP A 12 -7.38 -0.80 -21.22
C ASP A 12 -6.10 -1.14 -21.99
N THR A 13 -5.43 -0.09 -22.46
CA THR A 13 -4.18 -0.15 -23.24
C THR A 13 -3.03 -0.80 -22.49
N SER A 14 -3.17 -1.03 -21.18
CA SER A 14 -2.15 -1.64 -20.36
C SER A 14 -2.16 -3.17 -20.55
N PRO A 15 -0.98 -3.84 -20.58
CA PRO A 15 -0.93 -5.27 -20.82
C PRO A 15 -1.56 -6.05 -19.66
N LYS A 16 -2.23 -7.16 -20.00
CA LYS A 16 -2.91 -8.04 -19.03
C LYS A 16 -1.96 -8.64 -17.99
N VAL A 17 -0.75 -9.01 -18.42
CA VAL A 17 0.34 -9.50 -17.54
C VAL A 17 1.44 -8.45 -17.58
N LYS A 18 1.92 -8.01 -16.42
CA LYS A 18 2.91 -6.93 -16.32
C LYS A 18 4.34 -7.49 -16.32
N PRO A 19 5.32 -6.75 -16.86
CA PRO A 19 6.73 -7.12 -16.75
C PRO A 19 7.17 -7.34 -15.29
N LYS A 20 7.88 -8.44 -15.04
CA LYS A 20 8.43 -8.75 -13.71
C LYS A 20 9.54 -7.74 -13.35
N PRO A 21 9.57 -7.18 -12.13
CA PRO A 21 10.62 -6.26 -11.71
C PRO A 21 12.02 -6.86 -11.83
N SER A 22 12.97 -6.11 -12.37
CA SER A 22 14.37 -6.54 -12.50
C SER A 22 15.17 -6.34 -11.21
N LYS A 23 16.00 -7.33 -10.87
CA LYS A 23 16.98 -7.24 -9.77
C LYS A 23 18.02 -6.13 -9.96
N SER A 24 18.30 -5.71 -11.20
CA SER A 24 19.24 -4.60 -11.46
C SER A 24 18.65 -3.22 -11.20
N LYS A 25 17.31 -3.10 -11.14
CA LYS A 25 16.58 -1.83 -11.03
C LYS A 25 15.98 -1.60 -9.65
N VAL A 26 15.73 -2.67 -8.89
CA VAL A 26 15.30 -2.61 -7.48
C VAL A 26 16.55 -2.82 -6.59
N PRO A 27 17.05 -1.78 -5.89
CA PRO A 27 18.37 -1.82 -5.24
C PRO A 27 18.34 -2.51 -3.86
N VAL A 28 17.40 -3.43 -3.63
CA VAL A 28 17.27 -4.23 -2.41
C VAL A 28 16.76 -5.63 -2.78
N PRO A 29 17.05 -6.67 -1.98
CA PRO A 29 16.41 -7.97 -2.16
C PRO A 29 14.89 -7.88 -2.04
N PHE A 30 14.21 -8.63 -2.89
CA PHE A 30 12.75 -8.69 -2.93
C PHE A 30 12.27 -10.06 -3.38
N ALA A 31 11.00 -10.33 -3.13
CA ALA A 31 10.26 -11.46 -3.68
C ALA A 31 9.10 -10.91 -4.51
N TYR A 32 8.91 -11.49 -5.71
CA TYR A 32 7.81 -11.15 -6.61
C TYR A 32 7.01 -12.40 -6.95
N TYR A 33 5.69 -12.29 -6.88
CA TYR A 33 4.75 -13.30 -7.36
C TYR A 33 3.76 -12.63 -8.30
N GLU A 34 3.53 -13.26 -9.46
CA GLU A 34 2.47 -12.85 -10.39
C GLU A 34 1.08 -13.16 -9.81
N SER A 35 0.05 -12.54 -10.38
CA SER A 35 -1.34 -12.85 -10.06
C SER A 35 -1.65 -14.33 -10.33
N ASP A 36 -2.46 -14.96 -9.48
CA ASP A 36 -2.81 -16.38 -9.64
C ASP A 36 -3.75 -16.64 -10.83
N ASP A 37 -4.48 -15.62 -11.27
CA ASP A 37 -5.43 -15.68 -12.40
C ASP A 37 -4.83 -15.15 -13.72
N GLY A 38 -3.54 -14.82 -13.73
CA GLY A 38 -2.82 -14.32 -14.91
C GLY A 38 -3.32 -12.97 -15.41
N THR A 39 -3.92 -12.16 -14.53
CA THR A 39 -4.34 -10.78 -14.80
C THR A 39 -3.76 -9.87 -13.74
N ASP A 40 -2.75 -9.09 -14.11
CA ASP A 40 -2.03 -8.20 -13.21
C ASP A 40 -2.68 -6.81 -13.21
N GLU A 41 -3.86 -6.70 -12.58
CA GLU A 41 -4.58 -5.44 -12.44
C GLU A 41 -4.13 -4.65 -11.21
N ASN A 42 -3.65 -5.34 -10.18
CA ASN A 42 -3.21 -4.75 -8.93
C ASN A 42 -1.81 -5.25 -8.57
N LEU A 43 -1.01 -4.37 -7.96
CA LEU A 43 0.25 -4.75 -7.33
C LEU A 43 0.19 -4.44 -5.83
N LEU A 44 0.29 -5.48 -5.01
CA LEU A 44 0.41 -5.35 -3.57
C LEU A 44 1.88 -5.31 -3.15
N ILE A 45 2.34 -4.13 -2.74
CA ILE A 45 3.70 -3.87 -2.24
C ILE A 45 3.72 -4.08 -0.73
N ILE A 46 4.55 -5.02 -0.26
CA ILE A 46 4.63 -5.41 1.15
C ILE A 46 5.90 -4.86 1.80
N LEU A 47 5.73 -4.20 2.95
CA LEU A 47 6.81 -3.66 3.79
C LEU A 47 6.77 -4.32 5.17
N HIS A 48 7.81 -5.10 5.50
CA HIS A 48 7.89 -5.83 6.77
C HIS A 48 8.18 -4.91 7.97
N GLY A 49 8.01 -5.44 9.19
CA GLY A 49 8.33 -4.73 10.43
C GLY A 49 9.83 -4.76 10.79
N LEU A 50 10.19 -3.99 11.83
CA LEU A 50 11.55 -3.93 12.37
C LEU A 50 12.07 -5.33 12.74
N GLY A 51 13.30 -5.64 12.34
CA GLY A 51 13.97 -6.88 12.73
C GLY A 51 13.62 -8.09 11.88
N ASP A 52 12.73 -7.95 10.90
CA ASP A 52 12.30 -9.02 10.02
C ASP A 52 12.99 -8.95 8.64
N THR A 53 12.58 -9.83 7.74
CA THR A 53 12.90 -9.83 6.31
C THR A 53 11.60 -9.85 5.49
N HIS A 54 11.72 -9.57 4.20
CA HIS A 54 10.61 -9.66 3.25
C HIS A 54 10.05 -11.08 3.04
N THR A 55 10.80 -12.14 3.37
CA THR A 55 10.45 -13.51 2.94
C THR A 55 9.19 -14.05 3.61
N PRO A 56 9.01 -13.99 4.95
CA PRO A 56 7.77 -14.41 5.60
C PRO A 56 6.56 -13.61 5.10
N PHE A 57 6.74 -12.30 4.91
CA PHE A 57 5.71 -11.38 4.41
C PHE A 57 5.29 -11.68 2.97
N ALA A 58 6.24 -12.06 2.10
CA ALA A 58 5.96 -12.47 0.73
C ALA A 58 5.10 -13.75 0.70
N ARG A 59 5.42 -14.73 1.56
CA ARG A 59 4.64 -15.98 1.68
C ARG A 59 3.24 -15.71 2.19
N MET A 60 3.10 -14.87 3.22
CA MET A 60 1.81 -14.46 3.74
C MET A 60 0.97 -13.78 2.66
N ALA A 61 1.52 -12.79 1.96
CA ALA A 61 0.79 -12.07 0.91
C ALA A 61 0.33 -12.99 -0.22
N LYS A 62 1.15 -13.99 -0.61
CA LYS A 62 0.76 -15.02 -1.58
C LYS A 62 -0.40 -15.90 -1.10
N GLN A 63 -0.53 -16.13 0.21
CA GLN A 63 -1.63 -16.93 0.78
C GLN A 63 -2.96 -16.17 0.84
N LEU A 64 -2.96 -14.83 0.70
CA LEU A 64 -4.18 -14.03 0.69
C LEU A 64 -5.04 -14.28 -0.56
N LYS A 65 -4.45 -14.77 -1.64
CA LYS A 65 -5.15 -15.11 -2.89
C LYS A 65 -6.06 -13.98 -3.39
N LEU A 66 -5.54 -12.75 -3.36
CA LEU A 66 -6.25 -11.58 -3.83
C LEU A 66 -6.47 -11.67 -5.36
N PRO A 67 -7.68 -11.37 -5.85
CA PRO A 67 -7.99 -11.48 -7.27
C PRO A 67 -7.17 -10.46 -8.07
N GLN A 68 -6.70 -10.86 -9.24
CA GLN A 68 -5.96 -10.02 -10.18
C GLN A 68 -4.83 -9.19 -9.54
N THR A 69 -4.14 -9.78 -8.56
CA THR A 69 -3.17 -9.06 -7.72
C THR A 69 -1.83 -9.77 -7.71
N ALA A 70 -0.81 -9.13 -8.26
CA ALA A 70 0.59 -9.50 -8.09
C ALA A 70 1.10 -9.01 -6.72
N VAL A 71 2.18 -9.62 -6.23
CA VAL A 71 2.80 -9.30 -4.93
C VAL A 71 4.27 -8.92 -5.12
N LEU A 72 4.68 -7.81 -4.53
CA LEU A 72 6.09 -7.40 -4.42
C LEU A 72 6.45 -7.14 -2.95
N ALA A 73 7.21 -8.03 -2.33
CA ALA A 73 7.68 -7.85 -0.96
C ALA A 73 9.14 -7.38 -0.96
N LEU A 74 9.38 -6.19 -0.40
CA LEU A 74 10.69 -5.54 -0.38
C LEU A 74 11.37 -5.75 0.97
N ARG A 75 12.68 -6.05 0.97
CA ARG A 75 13.50 -6.02 2.19
C ARG A 75 13.88 -4.60 2.52
N ALA A 76 13.85 -4.25 3.79
CA ALA A 76 14.35 -2.98 4.25
C ALA A 76 15.87 -2.84 3.95
N PRO A 77 16.35 -1.63 3.64
CA PRO A 77 17.69 -1.43 3.09
C PRO A 77 18.81 -1.57 4.13
N GLN A 78 18.52 -1.35 5.42
CA GLN A 78 19.52 -1.33 6.48
C GLN A 78 19.47 -2.60 7.31
N GLN A 79 20.60 -3.30 7.42
CA GLN A 79 20.75 -4.41 8.36
C GLN A 79 20.92 -3.86 9.79
N ILE A 80 20.27 -4.48 10.76
CA ILE A 80 20.46 -4.17 12.19
C ILE A 80 21.79 -4.77 12.62
N PRO A 81 22.75 -3.96 13.14
CA PRO A 81 24.03 -4.48 13.62
C PRO A 81 23.86 -5.45 14.79
N PHE A 82 24.83 -6.37 14.94
CA PHE A 82 24.97 -7.25 16.12
C PHE A 82 23.81 -8.21 16.40
N MET A 83 22.98 -8.52 15.39
CA MET A 83 21.93 -9.53 15.48
C MET A 83 22.43 -10.88 14.95
N ASP A 84 22.16 -11.98 15.66
CA ASP A 84 22.50 -13.34 15.21
C ASP A 84 21.70 -13.78 13.97
N MET A 85 20.52 -13.20 13.78
CA MET A 85 19.63 -13.47 12.66
C MET A 85 19.65 -12.33 11.64
N GLU A 86 19.31 -12.64 10.39
CA GLU A 86 19.07 -11.64 9.36
C GLU A 86 17.90 -10.72 9.74
N SER A 87 18.23 -9.56 10.29
CA SER A 87 17.27 -8.57 10.78
C SER A 87 17.50 -7.22 10.08
N PHE A 88 16.43 -6.65 9.52
CA PHE A 88 16.50 -5.40 8.76
C PHE A 88 15.54 -4.35 9.30
N GLN A 89 15.88 -3.08 9.05
CA GLN A 89 15.10 -1.92 9.46
C GLN A 89 14.96 -0.92 8.31
N TRP A 90 13.82 -0.22 8.26
CA TRP A 90 13.58 0.81 7.26
C TRP A 90 14.19 2.15 7.65
N TYR A 91 14.24 2.40 8.95
CA TYR A 91 14.88 3.54 9.57
C TYR A 91 15.44 3.12 10.93
N PRO A 92 16.49 3.80 11.44
CA PRO A 92 17.07 3.52 12.74
C PRO A 92 16.01 3.67 13.85
N SER A 93 15.80 2.60 14.63
CA SER A 93 14.95 2.66 15.83
C SER A 93 15.72 2.87 17.12
N PHE A 94 17.00 2.51 17.14
CA PHE A 94 17.84 2.56 18.33
C PHE A 94 19.09 3.40 18.07
N ASP A 95 19.48 4.19 19.08
CA ASP A 95 20.77 4.88 19.08
C ASP A 95 21.92 3.90 19.42
N PRO A 96 23.19 4.33 19.38
CA PRO A 96 24.33 3.46 19.73
C PRO A 96 24.33 2.93 21.17
N LEU A 97 23.54 3.51 22.07
CA LEU A 97 23.37 3.06 23.45
C LEU A 97 22.22 2.04 23.59
N GLY A 98 21.43 1.83 22.53
CA GLY A 98 20.27 0.95 22.52
C GLY A 98 18.96 1.64 22.94
N GLU A 99 18.98 2.97 23.09
CA GLU A 99 17.78 3.74 23.45
C GLU A 99 16.91 4.01 22.22
N LEU A 100 15.59 4.07 22.42
CA LEU A 100 14.65 4.32 21.33
C LEU A 100 14.81 5.75 20.79
N ILE A 101 14.99 5.87 19.47
CA ILE A 101 15.03 7.17 18.80
C ILE A 101 13.60 7.74 18.72
N PRO A 102 13.30 8.89 19.35
CA PRO A 102 11.91 9.40 19.38
C PRO A 102 11.39 9.87 18.03
N ASN A 103 12.26 10.45 17.20
CA ASN A 103 11.92 10.98 15.88
C ASN A 103 12.87 10.40 14.82
N PRO A 104 12.67 9.15 14.40
CA PRO A 104 13.55 8.52 13.42
C PRO A 104 13.35 9.14 12.03
N ASP A 105 14.41 9.14 11.21
CA ASP A 105 14.36 9.63 9.83
C ASP A 105 14.03 8.49 8.84
N PRO A 106 12.82 8.48 8.22
CA PRO A 106 12.46 7.49 7.21
C PRO A 106 13.00 7.80 5.81
N THR A 107 13.70 8.91 5.60
CA THR A 107 14.09 9.40 4.26
C THR A 107 14.76 8.34 3.38
N PRO A 108 15.73 7.54 3.85
CA PRO A 108 16.34 6.49 3.01
C PRO A 108 15.33 5.47 2.48
N ALA A 109 14.36 5.05 3.30
CA ALA A 109 13.30 4.13 2.88
C ALA A 109 12.35 4.79 1.87
N LEU A 110 12.04 6.07 2.06
CA LEU A 110 11.16 6.81 1.16
C LEU A 110 11.82 7.09 -0.20
N ASP A 111 13.14 7.32 -0.23
CA ASP A 111 13.91 7.47 -1.45
C ASP A 111 13.99 6.16 -2.23
N LEU A 112 14.19 5.04 -1.52
CA LEU A 112 14.10 3.70 -2.10
C LEU A 112 12.74 3.46 -2.75
N LEU A 113 11.64 3.70 -2.03
CA LEU A 113 10.29 3.52 -2.58
C LEU A 113 10.00 4.45 -3.75
N THR A 114 10.52 5.67 -3.73
CA THR A 114 10.40 6.60 -4.86
C THR A 114 11.02 6.00 -6.12
N ARG A 115 12.27 5.49 -6.04
CA ARG A 115 12.94 4.84 -7.17
C ARG A 115 12.22 3.60 -7.65
N VAL A 116 11.75 2.76 -6.72
CA VAL A 116 11.03 1.52 -7.06
C VAL A 116 9.71 1.83 -7.75
N VAL A 117 8.91 2.75 -7.22
CA VAL A 117 7.61 3.10 -7.80
C VAL A 117 7.77 3.80 -9.14
N GLU A 118 8.73 4.72 -9.29
CA GLU A 118 9.03 5.35 -10.59
C GLU A 118 9.41 4.31 -11.64
N TYR A 119 10.24 3.33 -11.28
CA TYR A 119 10.58 2.20 -12.14
C TYR A 119 9.36 1.35 -12.50
N LEU A 120 8.51 1.00 -11.52
CA LEU A 120 7.29 0.22 -11.76
C LEU A 120 6.34 0.95 -12.72
N THR A 121 6.22 2.28 -12.58
CA THR A 121 5.31 3.08 -13.40
C THR A 121 5.84 3.39 -14.81
N SER A 122 7.16 3.45 -14.98
CA SER A 122 7.77 3.81 -16.27
C SER A 122 8.16 2.59 -17.12
N GLU A 123 8.64 1.52 -16.50
CA GLU A 123 9.20 0.35 -17.21
C GLU A 123 8.38 -0.94 -17.01
N CYS A 124 7.56 -1.04 -15.95
CA CYS A 124 6.74 -2.24 -15.67
C CYS A 124 5.24 -2.06 -15.92
N ALA A 125 4.85 -0.98 -16.61
CA ALA A 125 3.46 -0.74 -17.06
C ALA A 125 2.39 -0.74 -15.95
N TRP A 126 2.78 -0.42 -14.70
CA TRP A 126 1.86 -0.20 -13.59
C TRP A 126 1.39 1.25 -13.55
N ALA A 127 0.08 1.48 -13.41
CA ALA A 127 -0.42 2.81 -13.09
C ALA A 127 -0.37 3.06 -11.57
N PRO A 128 -0.17 4.31 -11.09
CA PRO A 128 -0.14 4.60 -9.65
C PRO A 128 -1.36 4.08 -8.88
N HIS A 129 -2.55 4.16 -9.47
CA HIS A 129 -3.79 3.72 -8.84
C HIS A 129 -3.92 2.19 -8.72
N GLN A 130 -3.07 1.42 -9.41
CA GLN A 130 -2.96 -0.04 -9.30
C GLN A 130 -1.98 -0.46 -8.20
N LEU A 131 -1.25 0.49 -7.60
CA LEU A 131 -0.26 0.23 -6.56
C LEU A 131 -0.92 0.31 -5.18
N HIS A 132 -0.96 -0.82 -4.49
CA HIS A 132 -1.47 -0.96 -3.13
C HIS A 132 -0.32 -1.26 -2.17
N PHE A 133 -0.35 -0.69 -0.98
CA PHE A 133 0.68 -0.93 0.04
C PHE A 133 0.08 -1.66 1.23
N PHE A 134 0.85 -2.60 1.76
CA PHE A 134 0.61 -3.21 3.06
C PHE A 134 1.89 -3.15 3.88
N GLY A 135 1.80 -2.62 5.09
CA GLY A 135 2.96 -2.51 5.96
C GLY A 135 2.66 -2.88 7.41
N PHE A 136 3.64 -3.47 8.08
CA PHE A 136 3.58 -3.79 9.51
C PHE A 136 4.57 -2.94 10.31
N ALA A 137 4.13 -2.35 11.42
CA ALA A 137 4.94 -1.51 12.31
C ALA A 137 5.75 -0.46 11.53
N GLN A 138 7.09 -0.57 11.51
CA GLN A 138 7.93 0.32 10.70
C GLN A 138 7.51 0.33 9.21
N GLY A 139 7.25 -0.83 8.62
CA GLY A 139 6.81 -0.91 7.23
C GLY A 139 5.45 -0.22 6.99
N GLY A 140 4.55 -0.26 7.97
CA GLY A 140 3.28 0.47 7.92
C GLY A 140 3.48 1.98 7.94
N SER A 141 4.38 2.43 8.81
CA SER A 141 4.79 3.83 8.92
C SER A 141 5.39 4.33 7.61
N VAL A 142 6.32 3.58 7.02
CA VAL A 142 6.94 3.91 5.72
C VAL A 142 5.92 3.94 4.58
N ALA A 143 4.98 2.98 4.53
CA ALA A 143 3.94 2.96 3.51
C ALA A 143 3.10 4.25 3.54
N ALA A 144 2.68 4.67 4.74
CA ALA A 144 1.88 5.86 4.93
C ALA A 144 2.67 7.15 4.61
N GLU A 145 3.90 7.28 5.12
CA GLU A 145 4.78 8.41 4.81
C GLU A 145 5.07 8.52 3.31
N PHE A 146 5.27 7.38 2.64
CA PHE A 146 5.47 7.34 1.20
C PHE A 146 4.22 7.81 0.45
N GLY A 147 3.03 7.38 0.86
CA GLY A 147 1.77 7.84 0.26
C GLY A 147 1.61 9.36 0.31
N LEU A 148 2.00 9.99 1.43
CA LEU A 148 2.00 11.45 1.57
C LEU A 148 3.05 12.14 0.70
N ARG A 149 4.28 11.59 0.68
CA ARG A 149 5.37 12.10 -0.17
C ARG A 149 5.00 12.02 -1.66
N TRP A 150 4.46 10.89 -2.09
CA TRP A 150 4.01 10.65 -3.45
C TRP A 150 2.91 11.62 -3.86
N TRP A 151 1.89 11.80 -3.00
CA TRP A 151 0.83 12.77 -3.25
C TRP A 151 1.36 14.20 -3.36
N ARG A 152 2.22 14.64 -2.44
CA ARG A 152 2.83 15.98 -2.48
C ARG A 152 3.56 16.27 -3.80
N LYS A 153 4.26 15.28 -4.33
CA LYS A 153 5.00 15.40 -5.58
C LYS A 153 4.06 15.55 -6.79
N HIS A 154 2.93 14.85 -6.80
CA HIS A 154 2.04 14.76 -7.97
C HIS A 154 0.82 15.68 -7.91
N SER A 155 0.46 16.20 -6.74
CA SER A 155 -0.69 17.11 -6.56
C SER A 155 -0.44 18.53 -7.07
N SER A 156 0.82 18.92 -7.21
CA SER A 156 1.24 20.25 -7.69
C SER A 156 1.33 20.36 -9.22
N THR A 157 1.25 19.23 -9.93
CA THR A 157 1.57 19.16 -11.37
C THR A 157 0.32 19.09 -12.26
N SER A 158 -0.88 18.89 -11.70
CA SER A 158 -2.10 18.71 -12.49
C SER A 158 -2.82 20.05 -12.71
N SER A 159 -2.54 20.73 -13.83
CA SER A 159 -3.30 21.91 -14.27
C SER A 159 -4.66 21.57 -14.89
N GLU A 160 -4.96 20.30 -15.18
CA GLU A 160 -6.33 19.83 -15.45
C GLU A 160 -6.55 18.40 -14.90
N PRO A 161 -7.61 18.16 -14.10
CA PRO A 161 -7.91 16.84 -13.56
C PRO A 161 -8.69 16.01 -14.59
N THR A 162 -8.03 15.09 -15.30
CA THR A 162 -8.74 13.96 -15.91
C THR A 162 -8.87 12.84 -14.86
N PRO A 163 -9.96 12.06 -14.83
CA PRO A 163 -10.18 11.02 -13.82
C PRO A 163 -9.05 9.96 -13.74
N ASN A 164 -8.28 9.79 -14.81
CA ASN A 164 -7.14 8.85 -14.89
C ASN A 164 -5.76 9.46 -14.57
N SER A 165 -5.65 10.79 -14.41
CA SER A 165 -4.36 11.49 -14.20
C SER A 165 -4.10 11.89 -12.75
N SER A 166 -4.93 11.46 -11.80
CA SER A 166 -4.83 11.90 -10.40
C SER A 166 -3.52 11.51 -9.69
N GLY A 167 -2.64 10.70 -10.29
CA GLY A 167 -1.37 10.30 -9.69
C GLY A 167 -1.53 9.63 -8.31
N ARG A 168 -2.75 9.29 -7.88
CA ARG A 168 -3.01 8.73 -6.56
C ARG A 168 -2.59 7.27 -6.52
N LEU A 169 -2.15 6.81 -5.35
CA LEU A 169 -1.96 5.38 -5.11
C LEU A 169 -3.32 4.69 -4.93
N GLY A 170 -3.34 3.37 -5.12
CA GLY A 170 -4.53 2.53 -5.00
C GLY A 170 -5.11 2.55 -3.58
N SER A 171 -4.39 1.94 -2.63
CA SER A 171 -4.73 2.01 -1.21
C SER A 171 -3.52 1.69 -0.32
N ILE A 172 -3.62 2.03 0.98
CA ILE A 172 -2.61 1.71 1.98
C ILE A 172 -3.27 0.98 3.14
N VAL A 173 -2.72 -0.15 3.55
CA VAL A 173 -3.07 -0.85 4.79
C VAL A 173 -1.85 -0.81 5.70
N THR A 174 -2.03 -0.28 6.91
CA THR A 174 -1.00 -0.26 7.94
C THR A 174 -1.46 -1.06 9.14
N ILE A 175 -0.62 -1.98 9.60
CA ILE A 175 -0.82 -2.73 10.84
C ILE A 175 0.12 -2.14 11.88
N SER A 176 -0.41 -1.46 12.88
CA SER A 176 0.35 -0.90 14.01
C SER A 176 1.49 0.06 13.59
N GLY A 177 1.40 0.67 12.42
CA GLY A 177 2.38 1.65 11.93
C GLY A 177 1.87 3.08 12.10
N PRO A 178 2.37 3.87 13.07
CA PRO A 178 2.00 5.28 13.19
C PRO A 178 2.59 6.11 12.03
N LEU A 179 2.02 7.27 11.74
CA LEU A 179 2.75 8.27 10.97
C LEU A 179 3.88 8.84 11.83
N LEU A 180 5.05 9.02 11.24
CA LEU A 180 6.23 9.59 11.89
C LEU A 180 6.20 11.12 11.82
N SER A 181 5.57 11.65 10.78
CA SER A 181 5.35 13.06 10.55
C SER A 181 3.95 13.49 10.99
N TYR A 182 3.81 14.78 11.22
CA TYR A 182 2.50 15.41 11.44
C TYR A 182 2.13 16.23 10.18
N PRO A 183 1.36 15.65 9.24
CA PRO A 183 1.19 16.26 7.93
C PRO A 183 0.37 17.55 7.96
N THR A 184 0.82 18.52 7.16
CA THR A 184 0.14 19.81 6.90
C THR A 184 -0.22 19.98 5.41
N ILE A 185 -0.51 18.87 4.72
CA ILE A 185 -0.73 18.86 3.27
C ILE A 185 -2.15 19.29 2.91
N THR A 186 -2.26 20.23 1.96
CA THR A 186 -3.54 20.71 1.43
C THR A 186 -3.48 20.72 -0.10
N PRO A 187 -4.41 20.06 -0.80
CA PRO A 187 -5.46 19.18 -0.25
C PRO A 187 -4.89 17.86 0.32
N PRO A 188 -5.57 17.22 1.29
CA PRO A 188 -5.19 15.89 1.80
C PRO A 188 -5.11 14.84 0.68
N SER A 189 -4.29 13.81 0.88
CA SER A 189 -4.13 12.73 -0.09
C SER A 189 -5.45 11.98 -0.31
N PRO A 190 -5.89 11.78 -1.58
CA PRO A 190 -7.11 11.03 -1.88
C PRO A 190 -6.92 9.51 -1.76
N THR A 191 -5.71 9.01 -1.52
CA THR A 191 -5.46 7.58 -1.32
C THR A 191 -6.15 7.09 -0.06
N SER A 192 -6.95 6.03 -0.17
CA SER A 192 -7.67 5.43 0.95
C SER A 192 -6.71 4.65 1.85
N VAL A 193 -6.82 4.88 3.16
CA VAL A 193 -5.98 4.22 4.16
C VAL A 193 -6.82 3.42 5.13
N LEU A 194 -6.45 2.17 5.35
CA LEU A 194 -6.93 1.35 6.47
C LEU A 194 -5.82 1.27 7.53
N VAL A 195 -6.12 1.80 8.71
CA VAL A 195 -5.27 1.74 9.89
C VAL A 195 -5.80 0.65 10.80
N VAL A 196 -5.06 -0.45 10.89
CA VAL A 196 -5.37 -1.58 11.77
C VAL A 196 -4.42 -1.54 12.94
N HIS A 197 -4.94 -1.65 14.15
CA HIS A 197 -4.11 -1.74 15.35
C HIS A 197 -4.78 -2.62 16.39
N ARG A 198 -4.05 -2.95 17.46
CA ARG A 198 -4.63 -3.61 18.63
C ARG A 198 -4.95 -2.56 19.70
N ALA A 199 -5.56 -2.99 20.80
CA ALA A 199 -5.78 -2.09 21.92
C ALA A 199 -4.43 -1.48 22.38
N PRO A 200 -4.37 -0.20 22.77
CA PRO A 200 -3.10 0.47 23.12
C PRO A 200 -2.29 -0.23 24.22
N SER A 201 -2.93 -0.98 25.12
CA SER A 201 -2.24 -1.80 26.13
C SER A 201 -1.40 -2.93 25.53
N ASN A 202 -1.76 -3.38 24.32
CA ASN A 202 -1.19 -4.53 23.62
C ASN A 202 -0.44 -4.09 22.34
N ASP A 203 -0.35 -2.78 22.11
CA ASP A 203 0.27 -2.17 20.93
C ASP A 203 0.98 -0.87 21.31
N PRO A 204 2.13 -0.96 21.99
CA PRO A 204 2.89 0.22 22.39
C PRO A 204 3.43 1.01 21.19
N THR A 205 3.50 0.38 20.02
CA THR A 205 3.97 0.99 18.78
C THR A 205 2.96 1.92 18.12
N PHE A 206 1.68 1.82 18.49
CA PHE A 206 0.61 2.65 17.94
C PHE A 206 -0.04 3.52 19.03
N PRO A 207 0.42 4.77 19.23
CA PRO A 207 -0.11 5.63 20.28
C PRO A 207 -1.54 6.10 19.98
N LYS A 208 -2.29 6.44 21.03
CA LYS A 208 -3.74 6.76 20.96
C LYS A 208 -4.06 7.93 20.01
N ASP A 209 -3.13 8.85 19.83
CA ASP A 209 -3.26 10.05 19.00
C ASP A 209 -2.72 9.86 17.57
N ALA A 210 -2.12 8.71 17.24
CA ALA A 210 -1.56 8.43 15.91
C ALA A 210 -2.58 8.65 14.77
N LEU A 211 -3.86 8.32 15.01
CA LEU A 211 -4.94 8.50 14.03
C LEU A 211 -5.20 9.96 13.67
N VAL A 212 -4.88 10.91 14.55
CA VAL A 212 -5.05 12.34 14.28
C VAL A 212 -4.13 12.76 13.13
N ALA A 213 -2.89 12.26 13.11
CA ALA A 213 -1.96 12.51 12.02
C ALA A 213 -2.49 11.95 10.68
N TYR A 214 -3.03 10.71 10.70
CA TYR A 214 -3.62 10.10 9.50
C TYR A 214 -4.77 10.93 8.94
N LYS A 215 -5.71 11.36 9.79
CA LYS A 215 -6.86 12.18 9.40
C LYS A 215 -6.48 13.57 8.87
N LYS A 216 -5.28 14.06 9.18
CA LYS A 216 -4.73 15.29 8.58
C LYS A 216 -4.05 15.05 7.23
N GLY A 217 -3.42 13.90 7.05
CA GLY A 217 -2.68 13.58 5.82
C GLY A 217 -3.55 13.03 4.69
N PHE A 218 -4.62 12.31 5.02
CA PHE A 218 -5.43 11.55 4.07
C PHE A 218 -6.89 11.93 4.17
N LYS A 219 -7.56 11.98 3.01
CA LYS A 219 -8.99 12.27 2.88
C LYS A 219 -9.87 11.14 3.40
N GLU A 220 -9.46 9.89 3.16
CA GLU A 220 -10.20 8.70 3.58
C GLU A 220 -9.33 7.81 4.47
N VAL A 221 -9.66 7.76 5.77
CA VAL A 221 -9.00 6.93 6.77
C VAL A 221 -10.05 6.09 7.48
N ARG A 222 -9.89 4.77 7.44
CA ARG A 222 -10.66 3.82 8.23
C ARG A 222 -9.79 3.26 9.35
N GLU A 223 -10.36 3.12 10.52
CA GLU A 223 -9.70 2.58 11.72
C GLU A 223 -10.34 1.24 12.05
N GLU A 224 -9.53 0.22 12.29
CA GLU A 224 -9.99 -1.10 12.74
C GLU A 224 -9.16 -1.58 13.92
N THR A 225 -9.83 -1.89 15.03
CA THR A 225 -9.20 -2.48 16.21
C THR A 225 -9.43 -3.99 16.24
N ILE A 226 -8.38 -4.77 16.02
CA ILE A 226 -8.43 -6.24 15.99
C ILE A 226 -8.06 -6.88 17.33
N GLY A 227 -8.44 -8.14 17.52
CA GLY A 227 -8.08 -8.93 18.69
C GLY A 227 -8.66 -8.39 20.00
N ARG A 228 -9.88 -7.82 19.96
CA ARG A 228 -10.57 -7.32 21.17
C ARG A 228 -10.69 -8.46 22.20
N GLY A 229 -10.20 -8.22 23.41
CA GLY A 229 -10.18 -9.22 24.49
C GLY A 229 -9.00 -10.20 24.43
N SER A 230 -8.12 -10.11 23.42
CA SER A 230 -6.89 -10.90 23.31
C SER A 230 -5.67 -10.11 23.78
N GLN A 231 -4.72 -10.77 24.45
CA GLN A 231 -3.42 -10.21 24.83
C GLN A 231 -2.35 -10.36 23.73
N ARG A 232 -2.74 -10.89 22.57
CA ARG A 232 -1.84 -11.07 21.43
C ARG A 232 -1.33 -9.73 20.92
N GLN A 233 -0.07 -9.71 20.49
CA GLN A 233 0.57 -8.57 19.83
C GLN A 233 0.91 -8.90 18.37
N GLY A 234 1.22 -7.87 17.59
CA GLY A 234 1.69 -8.01 16.21
C GLY A 234 0.61 -8.37 15.20
N MET A 235 1.01 -9.06 14.13
CA MET A 235 0.22 -9.32 12.93
C MET A 235 -1.15 -10.00 13.19
N PRO A 236 -2.16 -9.76 12.32
CA PRO A 236 -3.41 -10.49 12.35
C PRO A 236 -3.18 -11.99 12.12
N ALA A 237 -3.96 -12.84 12.80
CA ALA A 237 -3.65 -14.27 12.83
C ALA A 237 -4.84 -15.21 12.78
N SER A 238 -6.06 -14.68 12.91
CA SER A 238 -7.27 -15.44 12.70
C SER A 238 -8.02 -14.89 11.50
N ARG A 239 -8.97 -15.66 10.98
CA ARG A 239 -9.84 -15.22 9.89
C ARG A 239 -10.60 -13.96 10.28
N GLU A 240 -11.04 -13.88 11.54
CA GLU A 240 -11.76 -12.74 12.09
C GLU A 240 -10.89 -11.48 12.14
N GLU A 241 -9.60 -11.61 12.46
CA GLU A 241 -8.68 -10.46 12.44
C GLU A 241 -8.31 -10.02 11.01
N TRP A 242 -8.32 -10.94 10.04
CA TRP A 242 -8.05 -10.63 8.63
C TRP A 242 -9.30 -10.13 7.87
N GLU A 243 -10.50 -10.46 8.32
CA GLU A 243 -11.77 -10.10 7.68
C GLU A 243 -11.88 -8.60 7.33
N PRO A 244 -11.64 -7.64 8.24
CA PRO A 244 -11.77 -6.23 7.91
C PRO A 244 -10.77 -5.77 6.84
N ILE A 245 -9.58 -6.37 6.81
CA ILE A 245 -8.55 -6.08 5.80
C ILE A 245 -8.99 -6.60 4.42
N MET A 246 -9.50 -7.83 4.37
CA MET A 246 -10.00 -8.43 3.13
C MET A 246 -11.23 -7.66 2.60
N ARG A 247 -12.12 -7.23 3.50
CA ARG A 247 -13.27 -6.38 3.15
C ARG A 247 -12.80 -5.07 2.54
N PHE A 248 -11.84 -4.38 3.17
CA PHE A 248 -11.27 -3.15 2.63
C PHE A 248 -10.69 -3.36 1.23
N TRP A 249 -9.91 -4.41 0.99
CA TRP A 249 -9.39 -4.70 -0.35
C TRP A 249 -10.48 -5.06 -1.35
N SER A 250 -11.55 -5.75 -0.95
CA SER A 250 -12.66 -6.09 -1.84
C SER A 250 -13.33 -4.86 -2.48
N GLU A 251 -13.25 -3.71 -1.80
CA GLU A 251 -13.78 -2.41 -2.25
C GLU A 251 -12.76 -1.58 -3.04
N ARG A 252 -11.45 -1.87 -2.91
CA ARG A 252 -10.37 -0.99 -3.41
C ARG A 252 -9.56 -1.57 -4.55
N LEU A 253 -9.44 -2.90 -4.64
CA LEU A 253 -8.73 -3.54 -5.73
C LEU A 253 -9.50 -3.31 -7.04
N GLY A 254 -8.75 -2.90 -8.06
CA GLY A 254 -9.24 -2.80 -9.42
C GLY A 254 -9.67 -4.16 -9.95
N ARG A 255 -10.63 -4.15 -10.88
CA ARG A 255 -11.07 -5.34 -11.60
C ARG A 255 -11.05 -5.05 -13.08
N ARG A 256 -10.18 -5.74 -13.79
CA ARG A 256 -10.24 -5.81 -15.24
C ARG A 256 -11.36 -6.74 -15.63
N GLN A 257 -12.38 -6.21 -16.31
CA GLN A 257 -13.41 -7.03 -16.92
C GLN A 257 -12.78 -7.83 -18.08
N GLY A 258 -13.17 -9.09 -18.23
CA GLY A 258 -12.73 -9.89 -19.37
C GLY A 258 -13.27 -9.34 -20.68
N GLU A 259 -12.58 -9.60 -21.79
CA GLU A 259 -13.08 -9.29 -23.12
C GLU A 259 -14.49 -9.88 -23.31
N GLY A 260 -15.47 -9.02 -23.64
CA GLY A 260 -16.84 -9.43 -23.99
C GLY A 260 -17.95 -9.20 -22.95
N LEU A 261 -17.66 -8.58 -21.79
CA LEU A 261 -18.69 -8.10 -20.87
C LEU A 261 -18.98 -6.61 -21.13
N TYR A 262 -20.10 -6.33 -21.79
CA TYR A 262 -20.53 -4.97 -22.13
C TYR A 262 -21.44 -4.42 -21.02
N GLU A 263 -21.11 -3.26 -20.48
CA GLU A 263 -22.01 -2.52 -19.59
C GLU A 263 -23.02 -1.73 -20.44
N VAL A 264 -24.30 -2.11 -20.38
CA VAL A 264 -25.38 -1.38 -21.07
C VAL A 264 -25.78 -0.17 -20.23
N MET A 265 -25.25 1.01 -20.54
CA MET A 265 -25.74 2.25 -19.96
C MET A 265 -27.06 2.66 -20.63
N THR A 266 -28.18 2.54 -19.92
CA THR A 266 -29.45 3.11 -20.38
C THR A 266 -29.46 4.61 -20.12
N GLY A 267 -29.19 5.40 -21.16
CA GLY A 267 -29.34 6.85 -21.11
C GLY A 267 -30.80 7.23 -20.93
N ALA A 268 -31.18 7.71 -19.75
CA ALA A 268 -32.45 8.42 -19.56
C ALA A 268 -32.35 9.77 -20.31
N ALA A 269 -33.00 9.86 -21.46
CA ALA A 269 -33.17 11.12 -22.17
C ALA A 269 -33.91 12.11 -21.25
N LYS A 270 -33.23 13.18 -20.85
CA LYS A 270 -33.87 14.33 -20.22
C LYS A 270 -34.69 15.06 -21.29
N THR A 271 -36.00 14.95 -21.21
CA THR A 271 -36.95 15.92 -21.78
C THR A 271 -36.97 17.19 -20.94
#